data_AF-A0A3N6HEU9-F1
#
_entry.id   AF-A0A3N6HEU9-F1
#
_cell.length_a   1.000
_cell.length_b   1.000
_cell.length_c   1.000
_cell.angle_alpha   90.00
_cell.angle_beta   90.00
_cell.angle_gamma   90.00
#
_symmetry.space_group_name_H-M   'P 1'
#
loop_
_entity.id
_entity.type
_entity.pdbx_description
1 polymer ?
#
loop_
_entity_poly.entity_id
_entity_poly.type
_entity_poly.pdbx_seq_one_letter_code
_entity_poly.pdbx_strand_id
1 'polypeptide(L)'
;MPRTTTDPMTTDPTAQAASVPWEELVTTALLGTDRRPLPHGGSTPGDGPAALLDAAALHTVRRRAGLLPAAPAARPEPAAEDPRPPLPEAARQRLAQLLADRAAPSGGGRRGAAPDLTELIPQWLATANRQGFRAPAALLPPLLDAARARTDLRPQALAFAGPRGLWLASLNPEWKFALRGAASGSVRPDTDDPEAVRRLWEEGLFAERVALLDAVRAKDPAAALALLTTTWSTERAEDRLMFLDSLRAGLCAGDEEFLEQGLSDRSRNVRATAAELLSALPSSALAGRMAARAASCVNPDRTGDAASIAVEAPHECDAGMQRDGVVAQPPAGRGERSWWLGQLVEATPLDVWQEQFGGRTAEEIVALPVADDWAAELHAAWCRAAVRQHHPHWARALLGAPATPPANGPGAGSIADRSKLLAALPPAERALWVSEFIAAHGLSEAFQLLGVCAVPWSGPLGAAVIDALDIARDGGSYPWSFSGVMGLAERCLDPAEADRLDVLTTTQDETEGTSPGAGGYWSEAFQRLVSTLRLRAAMEAELAGPGRDRGGRTRLTVPERP
;
A
#
# COMPACT_ATOMS: atom_id res chain seq x y z
N MET A 1 -83.10 44.10 -50.19
CA MET A 1 -82.60 43.89 -51.57
C MET A 1 -81.47 44.87 -51.82
N PRO A 2 -80.31 44.50 -52.42
CA PRO A 2 -79.69 43.19 -52.72
C PRO A 2 -78.37 43.01 -51.88
N ARG A 3 -77.52 41.98 -51.91
CA ARG A 3 -77.36 40.70 -52.63
C ARG A 3 -76.49 39.81 -51.73
N THR A 4 -76.96 38.61 -51.43
CA THR A 4 -76.16 37.49 -50.92
C THR A 4 -75.31 36.94 -52.06
N THR A 5 -74.01 36.72 -51.81
CA THR A 5 -73.15 35.93 -52.70
C THR A 5 -72.57 34.79 -51.88
N THR A 6 -73.06 33.59 -52.16
CA THR A 6 -72.51 32.31 -51.70
C THR A 6 -71.49 31.91 -52.75
N ASP A 7 -70.25 31.60 -52.34
CA ASP A 7 -69.33 30.81 -53.18
C ASP A 7 -68.78 29.65 -52.33
N PRO A 8 -68.77 28.42 -52.87
CA PRO A 8 -68.49 27.21 -52.11
C PRO A 8 -66.98 26.94 -51.99
N MET A 9 -66.60 26.54 -50.78
CA MET A 9 -65.31 25.98 -50.42
C MET A 9 -65.01 24.75 -51.29
N THR A 10 -64.12 24.92 -52.27
CA THR A 10 -63.59 23.83 -53.08
C THR A 10 -62.54 23.12 -52.24
N THR A 11 -62.93 22.00 -51.63
CA THR A 11 -61.98 21.05 -51.03
C THR A 11 -61.19 20.38 -52.15
N ASP A 12 -59.90 20.68 -52.20
CA ASP A 12 -58.91 20.05 -53.05
C ASP A 12 -58.79 18.55 -52.68
N PRO A 13 -59.07 17.60 -53.60
CA PRO A 13 -59.13 16.17 -53.28
C PRO A 13 -57.74 15.51 -53.16
N THR A 14 -56.65 16.29 -53.11
CA THR A 14 -55.27 15.79 -53.09
C THR A 14 -54.66 15.65 -51.69
N ALA A 15 -55.41 15.96 -50.62
CA ALA A 15 -54.87 16.02 -49.25
C ALA A 15 -55.01 14.75 -48.39
N GLN A 16 -55.22 13.56 -48.96
CA GLN A 16 -55.30 12.33 -48.16
C GLN A 16 -54.83 11.05 -48.86
N ALA A 17 -53.62 11.06 -49.44
CA ALA A 17 -52.92 9.80 -49.73
C ALA A 17 -52.26 9.29 -48.42
N ALA A 18 -53.01 8.51 -47.63
CA ALA A 18 -52.47 7.81 -46.47
C ALA A 18 -51.24 7.00 -46.89
N SER A 19 -50.06 7.32 -46.33
CA SER A 19 -48.84 6.56 -46.60
C SER A 19 -48.98 5.16 -46.03
N VAL A 20 -48.86 4.14 -46.86
CA VAL A 20 -48.92 2.74 -46.42
C VAL A 20 -47.78 2.50 -45.40
N PRO A 21 -48.09 2.01 -44.18
CA PRO A 21 -47.08 1.67 -43.17
C PRO A 21 -46.08 0.62 -43.69
N TRP A 22 -44.83 0.69 -43.23
CA TRP A 22 -43.78 -0.25 -43.67
C TRP A 22 -44.16 -1.72 -43.44
N GLU A 23 -44.78 -2.01 -42.30
CA GLU A 23 -45.23 -3.35 -41.93
C GLU A 23 -46.27 -3.91 -42.91
N GLU A 24 -47.11 -3.04 -43.47
CA GLU A 24 -48.09 -3.43 -44.49
C GLU A 24 -47.42 -3.73 -45.84
N LEU A 25 -46.41 -2.94 -46.23
CA LEU A 25 -45.62 -3.23 -47.44
C LEU A 25 -44.88 -4.58 -47.32
N VAL A 26 -44.28 -4.85 -46.16
CA VAL A 26 -43.61 -6.14 -45.89
C VAL A 26 -44.62 -7.29 -45.91
N THR A 27 -45.79 -7.11 -45.31
CA THR A 27 -46.83 -8.14 -45.28
C THR A 27 -47.37 -8.43 -46.68
N THR A 28 -47.56 -7.40 -47.51
CA THR A 28 -47.95 -7.56 -48.91
C THR A 28 -46.85 -8.25 -49.74
N ALA A 29 -45.57 -7.94 -49.50
CA ALA A 29 -44.44 -8.64 -50.13
C ALA A 29 -44.44 -10.13 -49.82
N LEU A 30 -44.71 -10.50 -48.56
CA LEU A 30 -44.70 -11.90 -48.09
C LEU A 30 -45.91 -12.71 -48.55
N LEU A 31 -47.09 -12.09 -48.61
CA LEU A 31 -48.34 -12.77 -49.01
C LEU A 31 -48.55 -12.79 -50.54
N GLY A 32 -47.83 -11.95 -51.27
CA GLY A 32 -47.93 -11.78 -52.72
C GLY A 32 -48.93 -10.68 -53.11
N THR A 33 -48.53 -9.86 -54.09
CA THR A 33 -49.29 -8.67 -54.52
C THR A 33 -50.63 -9.00 -55.18
N ASP A 34 -50.81 -10.23 -55.67
CA ASP A 34 -52.08 -10.70 -56.25
C ASP A 34 -53.12 -11.04 -55.17
N ARG A 35 -52.67 -11.50 -54.00
CA ARG A 35 -53.54 -11.89 -52.89
C ARG A 35 -53.89 -10.71 -51.99
N ARG A 36 -53.01 -9.71 -51.94
CA ARG A 36 -53.20 -8.50 -51.14
C ARG A 36 -52.71 -7.26 -51.90
N PRO A 37 -53.50 -6.74 -52.85
CA PRO A 37 -53.13 -5.58 -53.64
C PRO A 37 -53.01 -4.32 -52.77
N LEU A 38 -52.10 -3.42 -53.14
CA LEU A 38 -51.95 -2.13 -52.47
C LEU A 38 -53.12 -1.22 -52.84
N PRO A 39 -53.62 -0.37 -51.93
CA PRO A 39 -54.82 0.45 -52.17
C PRO A 39 -54.72 1.43 -53.35
N HIS A 40 -53.51 1.69 -53.87
CA HIS A 40 -53.24 2.64 -54.97
C HIS A 40 -52.25 2.10 -56.02
N GLY A 41 -52.05 0.78 -56.11
CA GLY A 41 -51.08 0.18 -57.02
C GLY A 41 -51.64 -0.18 -58.39
N GLY A 42 -51.41 0.67 -59.40
CA GLY A 42 -51.49 0.37 -60.84
C GLY A 42 -52.88 0.07 -61.42
N SER A 43 -53.29 0.78 -62.49
CA SER A 43 -54.57 0.56 -63.17
C SER A 43 -54.59 -0.69 -64.09
N THR A 44 -53.55 -1.53 -64.06
CA THR A 44 -53.36 -2.67 -64.96
C THR A 44 -52.98 -3.96 -64.21
N PRO A 45 -53.53 -5.13 -64.60
CA PRO A 45 -53.16 -6.41 -63.99
C PRO A 45 -51.68 -6.74 -64.28
N GLY A 46 -50.86 -6.87 -63.24
CA GLY A 46 -49.42 -7.14 -63.35
C GLY A 46 -48.50 -6.10 -62.69
N ASP A 47 -49.02 -4.90 -62.37
CA ASP A 47 -48.23 -3.80 -61.80
C ASP A 47 -48.04 -3.87 -60.27
N GLY A 48 -48.61 -4.88 -59.61
CA GLY A 48 -48.56 -5.04 -58.15
C GLY A 48 -47.14 -5.07 -57.57
N PRO A 49 -46.21 -5.89 -58.12
CA PRO A 49 -44.82 -5.93 -57.64
C PRO A 49 -44.07 -4.61 -57.85
N ALA A 50 -44.27 -3.93 -58.99
CA ALA A 50 -43.62 -2.65 -59.28
C ALA A 50 -44.12 -1.55 -58.34
N ALA A 51 -45.44 -1.44 -58.15
CA ALA A 51 -46.04 -0.48 -57.23
C ALA A 51 -45.61 -0.70 -55.77
N LEU A 52 -45.40 -1.96 -55.36
CA LEU A 52 -44.88 -2.30 -54.05
C LEU A 52 -43.43 -1.83 -53.87
N LEU A 53 -42.58 -2.06 -54.87
CA LEU A 53 -41.19 -1.60 -54.84
C LEU A 53 -41.10 -0.08 -54.86
N ASP A 54 -41.93 0.61 -55.65
CA ASP A 54 -41.99 2.07 -55.67
C ASP A 54 -42.44 2.65 -54.32
N ALA A 55 -43.45 2.05 -53.70
CA ALA A 55 -43.89 2.44 -52.36
C ALA A 55 -42.81 2.21 -51.29
N ALA A 56 -42.08 1.08 -51.37
CA ALA A 56 -40.97 0.77 -50.47
C ALA A 56 -39.77 1.71 -50.68
N ALA A 57 -39.46 2.06 -51.94
CA ALA A 57 -38.43 3.04 -52.28
C ALA A 57 -38.79 4.43 -51.74
N LEU A 58 -40.03 4.87 -51.93
CA LEU A 58 -40.54 6.13 -51.41
C LEU A 58 -40.50 6.16 -49.87
N HIS A 59 -40.88 5.05 -49.20
CA HIS A 59 -40.78 4.92 -47.74
C HIS A 59 -39.32 5.01 -47.27
N THR A 60 -38.39 4.36 -47.98
CA THR A 60 -36.96 4.39 -47.66
C THR A 60 -36.37 5.78 -47.81
N VAL A 61 -36.70 6.49 -48.89
CA VAL A 61 -36.26 7.88 -49.12
C VAL A 61 -36.86 8.80 -48.06
N ARG A 62 -38.15 8.66 -47.73
CA ARG A 62 -38.80 9.45 -46.66
C ARG A 62 -38.16 9.20 -45.30
N ARG A 63 -37.86 7.95 -44.94
CA ARG A 63 -37.19 7.62 -43.68
C ARG A 63 -35.80 8.23 -43.62
N ARG A 64 -35.02 8.16 -44.72
CA ARG A 64 -33.68 8.77 -44.79
C ARG A 64 -33.74 10.31 -44.74
N ALA A 65 -34.69 10.91 -45.46
CA ALA A 65 -34.90 12.36 -45.48
C ALA A 65 -35.47 12.91 -44.16
N GLY A 66 -36.19 12.07 -43.41
CA GLY A 66 -36.73 12.37 -42.08
C GLY A 66 -35.79 12.05 -40.91
N LEU A 67 -34.56 11.60 -41.19
CA LEU A 67 -33.55 11.44 -40.13
C LEU A 67 -33.16 12.83 -39.62
N LEU A 68 -33.73 13.20 -38.47
CA LEU A 68 -33.24 14.35 -37.72
C LEU A 68 -31.94 13.95 -37.00
N PRO A 69 -30.92 14.83 -36.97
CA PRO A 69 -29.78 14.62 -36.10
C PRO A 69 -30.26 14.34 -34.68
N ALA A 70 -29.73 13.32 -34.04
CA ALA A 70 -30.00 13.10 -32.62
C ALA A 70 -29.63 14.39 -31.87
N ALA A 71 -30.50 14.83 -30.96
CA ALA A 71 -30.15 15.92 -30.07
C ALA A 71 -28.84 15.54 -29.37
N PRO A 72 -27.79 16.39 -29.42
CA PRO A 72 -26.52 16.05 -28.82
C PRO A 72 -26.74 15.85 -27.32
N ALA A 73 -26.20 14.76 -26.78
CA ALA A 73 -26.15 14.59 -25.34
C ALA A 73 -25.37 15.76 -24.71
N ALA A 74 -25.73 16.12 -23.48
CA ALA A 74 -24.96 17.09 -22.72
C ALA A 74 -23.49 16.66 -22.68
N ARG A 75 -22.58 17.58 -22.97
CA ARG A 75 -21.15 17.30 -22.86
C ARG A 75 -20.83 17.03 -21.38
N PRO A 76 -19.96 16.04 -21.08
CA PRO A 76 -19.51 15.87 -19.70
C PRO A 76 -18.78 17.14 -19.25
N GLU A 77 -18.97 17.48 -17.98
CA GLU A 77 -18.21 18.57 -17.35
C GLU A 77 -16.70 18.29 -17.51
N PRO A 78 -15.86 19.31 -17.78
CA PRO A 78 -14.42 19.12 -17.91
C PRO A 78 -13.80 18.53 -16.64
N ALA A 79 -12.77 17.69 -16.83
CA ALA A 79 -11.96 17.24 -15.70
C ALA A 79 -11.25 18.44 -15.05
N ALA A 80 -11.16 18.44 -13.71
CA ALA A 80 -10.35 19.41 -12.99
C ALA A 80 -8.89 19.40 -13.47
N GLU A 81 -8.26 20.57 -13.46
CA GLU A 81 -6.85 20.70 -13.86
C GLU A 81 -5.94 19.94 -12.90
N ASP A 82 -4.89 19.34 -13.45
CA ASP A 82 -3.85 18.66 -12.69
C ASP A 82 -2.55 19.47 -12.82
N PRO A 83 -2.15 20.20 -11.75
CA PRO A 83 -1.02 21.12 -11.79
C PRO A 83 0.34 20.41 -11.86
N ARG A 84 0.36 19.08 -11.72
CA ARG A 84 1.59 18.29 -11.76
C ARG A 84 2.27 18.35 -13.14
N PRO A 85 3.61 18.38 -13.21
CA PRO A 85 4.35 18.38 -14.46
C PRO A 85 4.10 17.08 -15.27
N PRO A 86 4.11 17.14 -16.61
CA PRO A 86 4.03 15.94 -17.44
C PRO A 86 5.28 15.05 -17.28
N LEU A 87 5.14 13.76 -17.56
CA LEU A 87 6.27 12.84 -17.64
C LEU A 87 7.27 13.24 -18.74
N PRO A 88 8.59 13.00 -18.53
CA PRO A 88 9.56 12.93 -19.61
C PRO A 88 9.15 11.89 -20.67
N GLU A 89 9.51 12.13 -21.93
CA GLU A 89 9.09 11.28 -23.05
C GLU A 89 9.56 9.82 -22.91
N ALA A 90 10.80 9.61 -22.46
CA ALA A 90 11.32 8.26 -22.23
C ALA A 90 10.53 7.50 -21.15
N ALA A 91 10.22 8.17 -20.02
CA ALA A 91 9.40 7.59 -18.96
C ALA A 91 7.96 7.30 -19.43
N ARG A 92 7.40 8.15 -20.30
CA ARG A 92 6.09 7.92 -20.93
C ARG A 92 6.09 6.67 -21.80
N GLN A 93 7.12 6.49 -22.63
CA GLN A 93 7.26 5.30 -23.48
C GLN A 93 7.43 4.03 -22.64
N ARG A 94 8.22 4.12 -21.56
CA ARG A 94 8.39 3.03 -20.61
C ARG A 94 7.07 2.60 -19.97
N LEU A 95 6.28 3.56 -19.47
CA LEU A 95 4.95 3.27 -18.91
C LEU A 95 4.05 2.57 -19.94
N ALA A 96 4.07 3.02 -21.20
CA ALA A 96 3.29 2.38 -22.25
C ALA A 96 3.70 0.91 -22.46
N GLN A 97 5.00 0.60 -22.45
CA GLN A 97 5.50 -0.78 -22.54
C GLN A 97 5.07 -1.63 -21.35
N LEU A 98 5.23 -1.12 -20.13
CA LEU A 98 4.85 -1.83 -18.91
C LEU A 98 3.36 -2.18 -18.88
N LEU A 99 2.51 -1.28 -19.38
CA LEU A 99 1.06 -1.51 -19.44
C LEU A 99 0.65 -2.40 -20.63
N ALA A 100 1.40 -2.39 -21.73
CA ALA A 100 1.12 -3.20 -22.92
C ALA A 100 1.42 -4.69 -22.72
N ASP A 101 2.46 -5.02 -21.93
CA ASP A 101 2.91 -6.41 -21.70
C ASP A 101 1.85 -7.29 -20.98
N ARG A 102 0.80 -6.67 -20.44
CA ARG A 102 -0.39 -7.33 -19.89
C ARG A 102 -1.22 -8.10 -20.93
N ALA A 103 -1.11 -7.76 -22.22
CA ALA A 103 -1.89 -8.41 -23.27
C ALA A 103 -1.39 -9.82 -23.62
N ALA A 104 -0.19 -10.20 -23.16
CA ALA A 104 0.28 -11.58 -23.22
C ALA A 104 -0.21 -12.34 -21.97
N PRO A 105 -0.89 -13.49 -22.10
CA PRO A 105 -1.11 -14.34 -20.94
C PRO A 105 0.25 -14.64 -20.30
N SER A 106 0.36 -14.54 -18.97
CA SER A 106 1.48 -15.12 -18.23
C SER A 106 1.49 -16.61 -18.56
N GLY A 107 2.22 -16.98 -19.61
CA GLY A 107 2.30 -18.35 -20.06
C GLY A 107 2.80 -19.15 -18.88
N GLY A 108 2.06 -20.21 -18.50
CA GLY A 108 2.47 -21.17 -17.48
C GLY A 108 3.69 -22.00 -17.89
N GLY A 109 4.63 -21.40 -18.63
CA GLY A 109 5.91 -21.95 -19.02
C GLY A 109 7.02 -21.53 -18.06
N ARG A 110 8.17 -22.19 -18.21
CA ARG A 110 9.43 -21.92 -17.51
C ARG A 110 9.72 -20.41 -17.52
N ARG A 111 9.94 -19.81 -16.35
CA ARG A 111 10.42 -18.41 -16.25
C ARG A 111 11.78 -18.33 -16.93
N GLY A 112 11.83 -17.71 -18.11
CA GLY A 112 13.07 -17.51 -18.86
C GLY A 112 13.98 -16.44 -18.25
N ALA A 113 14.96 -16.00 -19.04
CA ALA A 113 15.94 -14.96 -18.68
C ALA A 113 15.38 -13.51 -18.79
N ALA A 114 14.15 -13.33 -19.27
CA ALA A 114 13.54 -12.01 -19.43
C ALA A 114 12.96 -11.48 -18.09
N PRO A 115 13.09 -10.16 -17.80
CA PRO A 115 12.47 -9.52 -16.64
C PRO A 115 10.95 -9.66 -16.62
N ASP A 116 10.36 -9.76 -15.42
CA ASP A 116 8.92 -9.64 -15.23
C ASP A 116 8.52 -8.16 -15.19
N LEU A 117 8.10 -7.61 -16.32
CA LEU A 117 7.71 -6.21 -16.44
C LEU A 117 6.48 -5.86 -15.58
N THR A 118 5.60 -6.83 -15.35
CA THR A 118 4.37 -6.63 -14.58
C THR A 118 4.71 -6.37 -13.11
N GLU A 119 5.74 -7.01 -12.57
CA GLU A 119 6.21 -6.79 -11.19
C GLU A 119 6.94 -5.45 -10.97
N LEU A 120 7.33 -4.75 -12.05
CA LEU A 120 8.00 -3.44 -11.96
C LEU A 120 7.03 -2.25 -11.95
N ILE A 121 5.76 -2.45 -12.34
CA ILE A 121 4.73 -1.39 -12.35
C ILE A 121 4.58 -0.70 -10.98
N PRO A 122 4.47 -1.42 -9.83
CA PRO A 122 4.32 -0.77 -8.52
C PRO A 122 5.50 0.18 -8.21
N GLN A 123 6.73 -0.27 -8.48
CA GLN A 123 7.94 0.52 -8.23
C GLN A 123 8.01 1.75 -9.13
N TRP A 124 7.70 1.59 -10.42
CA TRP A 124 7.66 2.69 -11.37
C TRP A 124 6.64 3.77 -10.95
N LEU A 125 5.42 3.35 -10.57
CA LEU A 125 4.37 4.26 -10.10
C LEU A 125 4.76 4.98 -8.81
N ALA A 126 5.35 4.26 -7.85
CA ALA A 126 5.81 4.85 -6.60
C ALA A 126 6.87 5.95 -6.85
N THR A 127 7.82 5.71 -7.76
CA THR A 127 8.82 6.71 -8.14
C THR A 127 8.20 7.90 -8.87
N ALA A 128 7.30 7.66 -9.82
CA ALA A 128 6.62 8.74 -10.55
C ALA A 128 5.77 9.63 -9.63
N ASN A 129 5.04 9.04 -8.67
CA ASN A 129 4.28 9.77 -7.66
C ASN A 129 5.18 10.58 -6.73
N ARG A 130 6.31 10.01 -6.28
CA ARG A 130 7.27 10.71 -5.41
C ARG A 130 7.89 11.93 -6.10
N GLN A 131 8.14 11.83 -7.41
CA GLN A 131 8.61 12.95 -8.23
C GLN A 131 7.49 13.93 -8.61
N GLY A 132 6.24 13.61 -8.27
CA GLY A 132 5.08 14.48 -8.46
C GLY A 132 4.62 14.61 -9.92
N PHE A 133 4.84 13.60 -10.77
CA PHE A 133 4.43 13.67 -12.18
C PHE A 133 2.93 13.42 -12.38
N ARG A 134 2.41 13.96 -13.48
CA ARG A 134 1.05 13.74 -13.99
C ARG A 134 1.00 12.58 -14.98
N ALA A 135 -0.04 11.75 -14.86
CA ALA A 135 -0.35 10.70 -15.83
C ALA A 135 -0.65 11.26 -17.25
N PRO A 136 -0.03 10.69 -18.30
CA PRO A 136 -0.39 11.00 -19.69
C PRO A 136 -1.83 10.57 -19.99
N ALA A 137 -2.63 11.47 -20.57
CA ALA A 137 -4.07 11.23 -20.79
C ALA A 137 -4.35 9.95 -21.60
N ALA A 138 -3.53 9.66 -22.62
CA ALA A 138 -3.66 8.46 -23.45
C ALA A 138 -3.38 7.14 -22.71
N LEU A 139 -2.67 7.19 -21.58
CA LEU A 139 -2.31 6.00 -20.79
C LEU A 139 -3.24 5.79 -19.57
N LEU A 140 -4.23 6.65 -19.36
CA LEU A 140 -5.18 6.51 -18.26
C LEU A 140 -6.07 5.25 -18.39
N PRO A 141 -6.67 4.92 -19.56
CA PRO A 141 -7.44 3.68 -19.69
C PRO A 141 -6.64 2.41 -19.35
N PRO A 142 -5.47 2.13 -19.95
CA PRO A 142 -4.72 0.93 -19.61
C PRO A 142 -4.20 0.94 -18.16
N LEU A 143 -3.93 2.10 -17.56
CA LEU A 143 -3.59 2.22 -16.13
C LEU A 143 -4.78 1.85 -15.22
N LEU A 144 -5.99 2.30 -15.54
CA LEU A 144 -7.21 1.94 -14.79
C LEU A 144 -7.54 0.46 -14.95
N ASP A 145 -7.35 -0.11 -16.13
CA ASP A 145 -7.49 -1.55 -16.33
C ASP A 145 -6.42 -2.35 -15.56
N ALA A 146 -5.18 -1.82 -15.47
CA ALA A 146 -4.12 -2.36 -14.63
C ALA A 146 -4.59 -2.48 -13.17
N ALA A 147 -5.04 -1.36 -12.60
CA ALA A 147 -5.55 -1.25 -11.23
C ALA A 147 -6.84 -2.06 -10.99
N ARG A 148 -7.66 -2.27 -12.03
CA ARG A 148 -8.87 -3.09 -11.94
C ARG A 148 -8.52 -4.54 -11.63
N ALA A 149 -7.61 -5.15 -12.39
CA ALA A 149 -7.25 -6.55 -12.20
C ALA A 149 -6.26 -6.80 -11.07
N ARG A 150 -5.45 -5.80 -10.68
CA ARG A 150 -4.47 -5.89 -9.60
C ARG A 150 -4.79 -4.91 -8.49
N THR A 151 -5.41 -5.42 -7.43
CA THR A 151 -5.85 -4.62 -6.29
C THR A 151 -4.68 -3.95 -5.57
N ASP A 152 -3.51 -4.60 -5.53
CA ASP A 152 -2.26 -4.08 -4.96
C ASP A 152 -1.77 -2.80 -5.67
N LEU A 153 -2.04 -2.64 -6.96
CA LEU A 153 -1.65 -1.45 -7.73
C LEU A 153 -2.55 -0.24 -7.47
N ARG A 154 -3.78 -0.45 -6.98
CA ARG A 154 -4.81 0.60 -6.92
C ARG A 154 -4.35 1.87 -6.20
N PRO A 155 -3.74 1.83 -5.00
CA PRO A 155 -3.38 3.06 -4.30
C PRO A 155 -2.41 3.94 -5.12
N GLN A 156 -1.33 3.34 -5.64
CA GLN A 156 -0.33 4.07 -6.42
C GLN A 156 -0.85 4.47 -7.80
N ALA A 157 -1.63 3.62 -8.45
CA ALA A 157 -2.21 3.91 -9.76
C ALA A 157 -3.24 5.04 -9.71
N LEU A 158 -4.09 5.08 -8.68
CA LEU A 158 -5.09 6.15 -8.51
C LEU A 158 -4.43 7.48 -8.14
N ALA A 159 -3.46 7.47 -7.24
CA ALA A 159 -2.65 8.66 -6.93
C ALA A 159 -1.97 9.22 -8.19
N PHE A 160 -1.44 8.34 -9.06
CA PHE A 160 -0.82 8.75 -10.31
C PHE A 160 -1.84 9.27 -11.33
N ALA A 161 -2.98 8.58 -11.48
CA ALA A 161 -4.04 8.92 -12.42
C ALA A 161 -4.66 10.32 -12.17
N GLY A 162 -4.70 10.75 -10.91
CA GLY A 162 -5.10 12.11 -10.52
C GLY A 162 -6.54 12.49 -10.89
N PRO A 163 -6.85 13.79 -10.93
CA PRO A 163 -8.20 14.28 -11.17
C PRO A 163 -8.81 13.79 -12.49
N ARG A 164 -7.99 13.72 -13.56
CA ARG A 164 -8.46 13.24 -14.87
C ARG A 164 -8.77 11.75 -14.87
N GLY A 165 -8.02 10.94 -14.13
CA GLY A 165 -8.31 9.52 -13.96
C GLY A 165 -9.62 9.27 -13.22
N LEU A 166 -9.86 10.02 -12.13
CA LEU A 166 -11.11 9.95 -11.37
C LEU A 166 -12.32 10.44 -12.20
N TRP A 167 -12.14 11.54 -12.93
CA TRP A 167 -13.13 12.02 -13.89
C TRP A 167 -13.45 10.95 -14.94
N LEU A 168 -12.43 10.30 -15.52
CA LEU A 168 -12.63 9.25 -16.52
C LEU A 168 -13.36 8.04 -15.91
N ALA A 169 -13.06 7.69 -14.65
CA ALA A 169 -13.69 6.59 -13.94
C ALA A 169 -15.18 6.86 -13.61
N SER A 170 -15.61 8.11 -13.48
CA SER A 170 -17.04 8.44 -13.29
C SER A 170 -17.88 8.19 -14.55
N LEU A 171 -17.25 8.22 -15.72
CA LEU A 171 -17.88 8.00 -17.01
C LEU A 171 -17.94 6.52 -17.43
N ASN A 172 -17.17 5.63 -16.78
CA ASN A 172 -17.11 4.20 -17.12
C ASN A 172 -17.46 3.31 -15.91
N PRO A 173 -18.56 2.53 -15.96
CA PRO A 173 -18.96 1.62 -14.90
C PRO A 173 -17.89 0.61 -14.46
N GLU A 174 -17.00 0.15 -15.35
CA GLU A 174 -15.95 -0.82 -15.03
C GLU A 174 -14.87 -0.26 -14.10
N TRP A 175 -14.73 1.07 -14.03
CA TRP A 175 -13.72 1.76 -13.23
C TRP A 175 -14.28 2.36 -11.93
N LYS A 176 -15.53 2.05 -11.55
CA LYS A 176 -16.16 2.54 -10.30
C LYS A 176 -15.34 2.26 -9.03
N PHE A 177 -14.46 1.26 -9.03
CA PHE A 177 -13.55 1.00 -7.89
C PHE A 177 -12.62 2.19 -7.61
N ALA A 178 -12.25 2.96 -8.64
CA ALA A 178 -11.39 4.14 -8.52
C ALA A 178 -12.06 5.23 -7.65
N LEU A 179 -13.39 5.34 -7.74
CA LEU A 179 -14.18 6.28 -6.97
C LEU A 179 -14.38 5.84 -5.51
N ARG A 180 -14.36 4.53 -5.24
CA ARG A 180 -14.40 3.99 -3.87
C ARG A 180 -13.05 4.13 -3.15
N GLY A 181 -11.96 3.97 -3.90
CA GLY A 181 -10.59 4.13 -3.39
C GLY A 181 -10.18 5.59 -3.16
N ALA A 182 -10.82 6.55 -3.83
CA ALA A 182 -10.59 7.98 -3.62
C ALA A 182 -10.91 8.42 -2.17
N ALA A 183 -11.82 7.72 -1.47
CA ALA A 183 -12.13 7.96 -0.05
C ALA A 183 -10.98 7.58 0.91
N SER A 184 -10.01 6.76 0.47
CA SER A 184 -8.75 6.48 1.19
C SER A 184 -7.52 7.01 0.46
N GLY A 185 -7.70 7.75 -0.65
CA GLY A 185 -6.64 8.01 -1.63
C GLY A 185 -6.91 9.24 -2.49
N SER A 186 -6.96 10.39 -1.82
CA SER A 186 -6.71 11.75 -2.32
C SER A 186 -7.65 12.37 -3.37
N VAL A 187 -8.65 13.12 -2.88
CA VAL A 187 -8.40 14.58 -2.75
C VAL A 187 -7.81 14.75 -1.36
N ARG A 188 -6.56 15.22 -1.25
CA ARG A 188 -6.01 15.55 0.07
C ARG A 188 -6.94 16.63 0.63
N PRO A 189 -7.60 16.42 1.77
CA PRO A 189 -8.47 17.45 2.31
C PRO A 189 -7.64 18.72 2.46
N ASP A 190 -8.20 19.84 2.02
CA ASP A 190 -7.55 21.13 2.22
C ASP A 190 -7.50 21.37 3.72
N THR A 191 -6.35 21.06 4.29
CA THR A 191 -6.07 21.17 5.72
C THR A 191 -5.68 22.59 6.10
N ASP A 192 -5.50 23.46 5.11
CA ASP A 192 -5.20 24.87 5.30
C ASP A 192 -6.49 25.73 5.31
N ASP A 193 -7.64 25.16 4.96
CA ASP A 193 -8.98 25.75 5.10
C ASP A 193 -9.73 25.19 6.33
N PRO A 194 -9.85 25.95 7.44
CA PRO A 194 -10.54 25.50 8.64
C PRO A 194 -12.02 25.15 8.44
N GLU A 195 -12.71 25.80 7.50
CA GLU A 195 -14.14 25.50 7.23
C GLU A 195 -14.28 24.19 6.45
N ALA A 196 -13.37 23.91 5.51
CA ALA A 196 -13.33 22.63 4.82
C ALA A 196 -13.01 21.48 5.78
N VAL A 197 -12.05 21.67 6.70
CA VAL A 197 -11.74 20.71 7.76
C VAL A 197 -12.97 20.44 8.63
N ARG A 198 -13.65 21.49 9.12
CA ARG A 198 -14.83 21.33 9.98
C ARG A 198 -15.97 20.60 9.25
N ARG A 199 -16.28 21.00 8.02
CA ARG A 199 -17.33 20.37 7.21
C ARG A 199 -17.04 18.89 6.97
N LEU A 200 -15.80 18.55 6.60
CA LEU A 200 -15.43 17.16 6.37
C LEU A 200 -15.45 16.35 7.66
N TRP A 201 -15.09 16.95 8.81
CA TRP A 201 -15.17 16.27 10.10
C TRP A 201 -16.62 15.98 10.53
N GLU A 202 -17.53 16.92 10.33
CA GLU A 202 -18.93 16.84 10.76
C GLU A 202 -19.80 15.99 9.80
N GLU A 203 -19.58 16.12 8.49
CA GLU A 203 -20.44 15.53 7.46
C GLU A 203 -19.80 14.32 6.77
N GLY A 204 -18.48 14.15 6.90
CA GLY A 204 -17.72 13.12 6.20
C GLY A 204 -18.01 11.71 6.68
N LEU A 205 -17.79 10.75 5.79
CA LEU A 205 -17.79 9.33 6.13
C LEU A 205 -16.66 9.02 7.12
N PHE A 206 -16.83 7.98 7.91
CA PHE A 206 -15.83 7.56 8.90
C PHE A 206 -14.40 7.46 8.34
N ALA A 207 -14.23 6.83 7.16
CA ALA A 207 -12.92 6.71 6.51
C ALA A 207 -12.33 8.07 6.10
N GLU A 208 -13.17 9.02 5.69
CA GLU A 208 -12.75 10.38 5.33
C GLU A 208 -12.33 11.16 6.58
N ARG A 209 -13.03 10.95 7.70
CA ARG A 209 -12.68 11.53 9.01
C ARG A 209 -11.34 11.01 9.53
N VAL A 210 -11.06 9.71 9.41
CA VAL A 210 -9.76 9.13 9.76
C VAL A 210 -8.65 9.72 8.89
N ALA A 211 -8.86 9.75 7.57
CA ALA A 211 -7.88 10.33 6.64
C ALA A 211 -7.64 11.83 6.89
N LEU A 212 -8.69 12.58 7.25
CA LEU A 212 -8.60 13.97 7.67
C LEU A 212 -7.79 14.09 8.97
N LEU A 213 -8.08 13.28 9.97
CA LEU A 213 -7.39 13.30 11.26
C LEU A 213 -5.89 13.02 11.07
N ASP A 214 -5.53 12.01 10.28
CA ASP A 214 -4.14 11.70 9.91
C ASP A 214 -3.46 12.90 9.22
N ALA A 215 -4.16 13.53 8.26
CA ALA A 215 -3.63 14.65 7.50
C ALA A 215 -3.43 15.92 8.35
N VAL A 216 -4.37 16.24 9.25
CA VAL A 216 -4.25 17.36 10.20
C VAL A 216 -3.12 17.06 11.19
N ARG A 217 -3.08 15.85 11.75
CA ARG A 217 -2.09 15.45 12.75
C ARG A 217 -0.66 15.49 12.22
N ALA A 218 -0.46 15.14 10.95
CA ALA A 218 0.85 15.24 10.29
C ALA A 218 1.39 16.69 10.20
N LYS A 219 0.51 17.71 10.28
CA LYS A 219 0.87 19.13 10.28
C LYS A 219 0.89 19.72 11.70
N ASP A 220 -0.18 19.48 12.45
CA ASP A 220 -0.42 20.01 13.79
C ASP A 220 -1.12 18.94 14.65
N PRO A 221 -0.36 18.21 15.49
CA PRO A 221 -0.92 17.19 16.39
C PRO A 221 -1.94 17.75 17.38
N ALA A 222 -1.77 18.99 17.84
CA ALA A 222 -2.67 19.60 18.82
C ALA A 222 -4.02 19.96 18.18
N ALA A 223 -4.02 20.46 16.94
CA ALA A 223 -5.25 20.73 16.20
C ALA A 223 -6.04 19.43 15.92
N ALA A 224 -5.36 18.34 15.58
CA ALA A 224 -5.99 17.04 15.39
C ALA A 224 -6.63 16.52 16.69
N LEU A 225 -5.92 16.62 17.82
CA LEU A 225 -6.44 16.21 19.12
C LEU A 225 -7.65 17.06 19.54
N ALA A 226 -7.60 18.37 19.29
CA ALA A 226 -8.73 19.28 19.54
C ALA A 226 -9.95 18.86 18.72
N LEU A 227 -9.76 18.55 17.43
CA LEU A 227 -10.83 18.06 16.55
C LEU A 227 -11.45 16.76 17.07
N LEU A 228 -10.61 15.76 17.41
CA LEU A 228 -11.08 14.48 17.95
C LEU A 228 -11.88 14.67 19.26
N THR A 229 -11.42 15.56 20.13
CA THR A 229 -12.07 15.81 21.42
C THR A 229 -13.50 16.33 21.26
N THR A 230 -13.81 17.06 20.18
CA THR A 230 -15.16 17.63 19.96
C THR A 230 -16.27 16.59 19.85
N THR A 231 -15.98 15.41 19.29
CA THR A 231 -16.99 14.36 19.07
C THR A 231 -16.77 13.11 19.91
N TRP A 232 -15.66 13.00 20.64
CA TRP A 232 -15.26 11.80 21.39
C TRP A 232 -16.38 11.17 22.23
N SER A 233 -17.15 11.99 22.95
CA SER A 233 -18.22 11.50 23.84
C SER A 233 -19.42 10.88 23.10
N THR A 234 -19.65 11.27 21.84
CA THR A 234 -20.76 10.80 21.00
C THR A 234 -20.37 9.63 20.08
N GLU A 235 -19.07 9.42 19.84
CA GLU A 235 -18.57 8.32 19.02
C GLU A 235 -18.91 6.94 19.59
N ARG A 236 -19.06 5.95 18.70
CA ARG A 236 -19.21 4.54 19.08
C ARG A 236 -17.87 3.98 19.54
N ALA A 237 -17.90 2.89 20.30
CA ALA A 237 -16.69 2.28 20.84
C ALA A 237 -15.69 1.82 19.76
N GLU A 238 -16.19 1.34 18.62
CA GLU A 238 -15.37 0.93 17.47
C GLU A 238 -14.70 2.14 16.81
N ASP A 239 -15.46 3.22 16.57
CA ASP A 239 -14.93 4.46 15.99
C ASP A 239 -13.88 5.10 16.91
N ARG A 240 -14.15 5.14 18.22
CA ARG A 240 -13.19 5.60 19.24
C ARG A 240 -11.88 4.82 19.21
N LEU A 241 -11.95 3.50 19.06
CA LEU A 241 -10.77 2.65 18.98
C LEU A 241 -9.91 3.00 17.77
N MET A 242 -10.54 3.18 16.61
CA MET A 242 -9.86 3.52 15.36
C MET A 242 -9.28 4.94 15.38
N PHE A 243 -9.96 5.92 15.99
CA PHE A 243 -9.41 7.26 16.18
C PHE A 243 -8.24 7.28 17.16
N LEU A 244 -8.28 6.50 18.24
CA LEU A 244 -7.11 6.33 19.12
C LEU A 244 -5.93 5.72 18.39
N ASP A 245 -6.17 4.70 17.56
CA ASP A 245 -5.10 4.06 16.76
C ASP A 245 -4.42 5.07 15.83
N SER A 246 -5.17 6.06 15.32
CA SER A 246 -4.63 7.15 14.49
C SER A 246 -3.62 8.04 15.26
N LEU A 247 -3.70 8.10 16.59
CA LEU A 247 -2.75 8.87 17.42
C LEU A 247 -1.35 8.23 17.47
N ARG A 248 -1.23 6.95 17.13
CA ARG A 248 0.06 6.23 17.13
C ARG A 248 1.08 6.92 16.21
N ALA A 249 0.63 7.43 15.07
CA ALA A 249 1.47 8.25 14.20
C ALA A 249 1.69 9.63 14.83
N GLY A 250 2.94 10.00 15.10
CA GLY A 250 3.26 11.29 15.70
C GLY A 250 2.84 11.44 17.17
N LEU A 251 2.67 10.32 17.88
CA LEU A 251 2.39 10.29 19.32
C LEU A 251 3.36 11.20 20.09
N CYS A 252 2.83 12.08 20.92
CA CYS A 252 3.62 13.05 21.66
C CYS A 252 3.07 13.29 23.07
N ALA A 253 3.83 14.02 23.89
CA ALA A 253 3.42 14.34 25.26
C ALA A 253 2.10 15.13 25.35
N GLY A 254 1.74 15.87 24.30
CA GLY A 254 0.46 16.58 24.23
C GLY A 254 -0.78 15.68 24.20
N ASP A 255 -0.62 14.39 23.86
CA ASP A 255 -1.72 13.42 23.84
C ASP A 255 -2.02 12.83 25.23
N GLU A 256 -1.12 13.01 26.21
CA GLU A 256 -1.17 12.30 27.50
C GLU A 256 -2.48 12.53 28.27
N GLU A 257 -2.91 13.79 28.40
CA GLU A 257 -4.12 14.13 29.16
C GLU A 257 -5.37 13.45 28.58
N PHE A 258 -5.47 13.43 27.24
CA PHE A 258 -6.57 12.77 26.54
C PHE A 258 -6.52 11.24 26.71
N LEU A 259 -5.33 10.64 26.62
CA LEU A 259 -5.17 9.20 26.79
C LEU A 259 -5.44 8.73 28.24
N GLU A 260 -5.07 9.52 29.25
CA GLU A 260 -5.39 9.24 30.66
C GLU A 260 -6.91 9.23 30.90
N GLN A 261 -7.67 10.09 30.21
CA GLN A 261 -9.13 10.02 30.21
C GLN A 261 -9.62 8.71 29.55
N GLY A 262 -8.96 8.29 28.47
CA GLY A 262 -9.21 7.03 27.76
C GLY A 262 -9.10 5.77 28.63
N LEU A 263 -8.27 5.78 29.68
CA LEU A 263 -8.18 4.69 30.67
C LEU A 263 -9.50 4.46 31.44
N SER A 264 -10.42 5.42 31.42
CA SER A 264 -11.72 5.32 32.06
C SER A 264 -12.86 5.03 31.08
N ASP A 265 -12.57 4.74 29.81
CA ASP A 265 -13.60 4.43 28.80
C ASP A 265 -14.37 3.16 29.16
N ARG A 266 -15.66 3.11 28.82
CA ARG A 266 -16.53 1.93 28.98
C ARG A 266 -16.03 0.72 28.20
N SER A 267 -15.42 0.91 27.04
CA SER A 267 -14.91 -0.15 26.18
C SER A 267 -13.54 -0.64 26.64
N ARG A 268 -13.42 -1.96 26.85
CA ARG A 268 -12.14 -2.60 27.22
C ARG A 268 -11.06 -2.35 26.17
N ASN A 269 -11.39 -2.40 24.88
CA ASN A 269 -10.41 -2.24 23.81
C ASN A 269 -9.90 -0.78 23.72
N VAL A 270 -10.77 0.19 23.99
CA VAL A 270 -10.40 1.61 24.05
C VAL A 270 -9.44 1.85 25.22
N ARG A 271 -9.76 1.32 26.42
CA ARG A 271 -8.86 1.41 27.59
C ARG A 271 -7.49 0.77 27.33
N ALA A 272 -7.49 -0.44 26.74
CA ALA A 272 -6.26 -1.15 26.43
C ALA A 272 -5.37 -0.37 25.45
N THR A 273 -5.97 0.20 24.39
CA THR A 273 -5.24 1.01 23.40
C THR A 273 -4.71 2.30 24.01
N ALA A 274 -5.49 2.96 24.88
CA ALA A 274 -5.03 4.14 25.60
C ALA A 274 -3.83 3.82 26.52
N ALA A 275 -3.89 2.72 27.27
CA ALA A 275 -2.78 2.27 28.11
C ALA A 275 -1.54 1.90 27.29
N GLU A 276 -1.72 1.26 26.15
CA GLU A 276 -0.65 0.92 25.21
C GLU A 276 0.06 2.16 24.67
N LEU A 277 -0.70 3.18 24.24
CA LEU A 277 -0.15 4.46 23.77
C LEU A 277 0.55 5.23 24.88
N LEU A 278 -0.03 5.29 26.08
CA LEU A 278 0.63 5.90 27.25
C LEU A 278 1.93 5.19 27.61
N SER A 279 1.97 3.86 27.50
CA SER A 279 3.19 3.07 27.73
C SER A 279 4.27 3.29 26.67
N ALA A 280 3.90 3.81 25.49
CA ALA A 280 4.85 4.21 24.46
C ALA A 280 5.43 5.63 24.69
N LEU A 281 4.91 6.37 25.67
CA LEU A 281 5.41 7.66 26.13
C LEU A 281 6.21 7.47 27.44
N PRO A 282 7.57 7.42 27.40
CA PRO A 282 8.38 7.08 28.57
C PRO A 282 8.19 8.03 29.76
N SER A 283 7.83 9.28 29.50
CA SER A 283 7.60 10.31 30.51
C SER A 283 6.16 10.36 31.04
N SER A 284 5.26 9.51 30.57
CA SER A 284 3.85 9.56 30.98
C SER A 284 3.66 9.14 32.44
N ALA A 285 2.61 9.66 33.07
CA ALA A 285 2.23 9.28 34.42
C ALA A 285 1.96 7.78 34.54
N LEU A 286 1.34 7.15 33.53
CA LEU A 286 1.14 5.70 33.49
C LEU A 286 2.48 4.96 33.45
N ALA A 287 3.42 5.40 32.60
CA ALA A 287 4.73 4.78 32.50
C ALA A 287 5.51 4.86 33.83
N GLY A 288 5.41 5.99 34.54
CA GLY A 288 5.95 6.13 35.91
C GLY A 288 5.30 5.17 36.92
N ARG A 289 3.97 4.98 36.85
CA ARG A 289 3.26 4.00 37.68
C ARG A 289 3.64 2.55 37.35
N MET A 290 3.91 2.24 36.09
CA MET A 290 4.40 0.92 35.65
C MET A 290 5.83 0.68 36.14
N ALA A 291 6.71 1.67 36.01
CA ALA A 291 8.08 1.64 36.52
C ALA A 291 8.13 1.35 38.02
N ALA A 292 7.31 2.05 38.82
CA ALA A 292 7.25 1.81 40.27
C ALA A 292 6.84 0.37 40.62
N ARG A 293 5.86 -0.19 39.89
CA ARG A 293 5.42 -1.58 40.09
C ARG A 293 6.49 -2.58 39.63
N ALA A 294 7.08 -2.37 38.46
CA ALA A 294 8.09 -3.26 37.90
C ALA A 294 9.39 -3.26 38.71
N ALA A 295 9.79 -2.12 39.29
CA ALA A 295 10.94 -2.02 40.19
C ALA A 295 10.73 -2.80 41.50
N SER A 296 9.49 -3.03 41.93
CA SER A 296 9.22 -3.93 43.07
C SER A 296 9.33 -5.41 42.69
N CYS A 297 9.14 -5.74 41.40
CA CYS A 297 9.16 -7.10 40.91
C CYS A 297 10.53 -7.56 40.41
N VAL A 298 11.33 -6.68 39.83
CA VAL A 298 12.60 -7.03 39.17
C VAL A 298 13.72 -6.21 39.80
N ASN A 299 14.62 -6.88 40.51
CA ASN A 299 15.66 -6.24 41.31
C ASN A 299 17.02 -6.91 41.10
N PRO A 300 18.13 -6.16 41.30
CA PRO A 300 19.43 -6.78 41.49
C PRO A 300 19.37 -7.76 42.68
N ASP A 301 19.78 -8.99 42.44
CA ASP A 301 19.94 -9.96 43.52
C ASP A 301 21.13 -9.54 44.40
N ARG A 302 20.89 -9.47 45.72
CA ARG A 302 21.89 -9.08 46.72
C ARG A 302 22.31 -10.25 47.61
N THR A 303 21.79 -11.45 47.34
CA THR A 303 21.99 -12.63 48.19
C THR A 303 23.21 -13.45 47.78
N GLY A 304 23.66 -13.35 46.52
CA GLY A 304 24.85 -14.00 45.99
C GLY A 304 26.05 -13.07 45.82
N ASP A 305 27.23 -13.67 45.65
CA ASP A 305 28.49 -12.96 45.37
C ASP A 305 28.58 -12.46 43.91
N ALA A 306 27.72 -12.95 43.01
CA ALA A 306 27.69 -12.59 41.58
C ALA A 306 26.48 -11.71 41.26
N ALA A 307 26.62 -10.82 40.27
CA ALA A 307 25.51 -9.99 39.80
C ALA A 307 24.47 -10.84 39.05
N SER A 308 23.25 -10.91 39.57
CA SER A 308 22.10 -11.59 38.98
C SER A 308 20.82 -10.77 39.18
N ILE A 309 19.74 -11.19 38.52
CA ILE A 309 18.41 -10.60 38.63
C ILE A 309 17.53 -11.52 39.47
N ALA A 310 16.96 -10.97 40.55
CA ALA A 310 15.92 -11.59 41.34
C ALA A 310 14.55 -11.08 40.86
N VAL A 311 13.59 -11.99 40.72
CA VAL A 311 12.23 -11.69 40.25
C VAL A 311 11.21 -12.14 41.28
N GLU A 312 10.47 -11.18 41.83
CA GLU A 312 9.28 -11.40 42.66
C GLU A 312 8.04 -10.97 41.87
N ALA A 313 7.43 -11.92 41.17
CA ALA A 313 6.24 -11.64 40.36
C ALA A 313 5.05 -11.19 41.24
N PRO A 314 4.12 -10.37 40.72
CA PRO A 314 2.96 -9.92 41.48
C PRO A 314 2.12 -11.09 42.01
N HIS A 315 1.60 -10.99 43.24
CA HIS A 315 0.71 -12.00 43.83
C HIS A 315 -0.76 -11.83 43.42
N GLU A 316 -1.16 -10.62 43.02
CA GLU A 316 -2.50 -10.30 42.55
C GLU A 316 -2.47 -9.21 41.48
N CYS A 317 -3.57 -9.06 40.73
CA CYS A 317 -3.80 -7.95 39.82
C CYS A 317 -4.87 -7.02 40.40
N ASP A 318 -4.41 -5.97 41.08
CA ASP A 318 -5.28 -5.02 41.78
C ASP A 318 -6.10 -4.13 40.82
N ALA A 319 -7.05 -3.37 41.37
CA ALA A 319 -7.92 -2.48 40.58
C ALA A 319 -7.14 -1.34 39.87
N GLY A 320 -6.03 -0.90 40.45
CA GLY A 320 -5.16 0.11 39.85
C GLY A 320 -4.39 -0.43 38.65
N MET A 321 -3.89 -1.68 38.73
CA MET A 321 -3.28 -2.40 37.61
C MET A 321 -4.28 -2.56 36.46
N GLN A 322 -5.51 -2.96 36.76
CA GLN A 322 -6.56 -3.09 35.74
C GLN A 322 -6.95 -1.75 35.11
N ARG A 323 -6.99 -0.67 35.89
CA ARG A 323 -7.19 0.70 35.37
C ARG A 323 -6.05 1.09 34.42
N ASP A 324 -4.83 0.77 34.78
CA ASP A 324 -3.62 1.06 33.99
C ASP A 324 -3.41 0.08 32.81
N GLY A 325 -4.41 -0.74 32.48
CA GLY A 325 -4.41 -1.59 31.29
C GLY A 325 -3.86 -3.00 31.48
N VAL A 326 -3.48 -3.40 32.70
CA VAL A 326 -3.06 -4.78 32.98
C VAL A 326 -4.27 -5.70 32.92
N VAL A 327 -4.23 -6.66 32.01
CA VAL A 327 -5.29 -7.66 31.86
C VAL A 327 -5.14 -8.70 32.97
N ALA A 328 -6.17 -8.86 33.80
CA ALA A 328 -6.15 -9.79 34.92
C ALA A 328 -6.10 -11.27 34.48
N GLN A 329 -6.90 -11.65 33.49
CA GLN A 329 -7.04 -13.04 33.06
C GLN A 329 -6.00 -13.41 31.98
N PRO A 330 -5.11 -14.38 32.23
CA PRO A 330 -4.14 -14.82 31.24
C PRO A 330 -4.80 -15.64 30.11
N PRO A 331 -4.16 -15.70 28.93
CA PRO A 331 -4.49 -16.70 27.92
C PRO A 331 -4.31 -18.13 28.46
N ALA A 332 -5.03 -19.09 27.87
CA ALA A 332 -4.92 -20.50 28.25
C ALA A 332 -3.47 -21.01 28.17
N GLY A 333 -3.02 -21.71 29.21
CA GLY A 333 -1.67 -22.29 29.29
C GLY A 333 -0.59 -21.35 29.82
N ARG A 334 -0.91 -20.10 30.20
CA ARG A 334 0.03 -19.15 30.81
C ARG A 334 -0.31 -18.95 32.30
N GLY A 335 0.71 -18.98 33.16
CA GLY A 335 0.55 -18.71 34.59
C GLY A 335 0.23 -17.23 34.87
N GLU A 336 -0.68 -16.98 35.82
CA GLU A 336 -1.15 -15.62 36.17
C GLU A 336 0.00 -14.68 36.58
N ARG A 337 0.88 -15.14 37.46
CA ARG A 337 2.04 -14.35 37.95
C ARG A 337 2.97 -13.91 36.82
N SER A 338 3.29 -14.84 35.92
CA SER A 338 4.10 -14.58 34.73
C SER A 338 3.43 -13.61 33.77
N TRP A 339 2.10 -13.76 33.58
CA TRP A 339 1.31 -12.87 32.75
C TRP A 339 1.25 -11.43 33.27
N TRP A 340 1.10 -11.23 34.58
CA TRP A 340 1.11 -9.88 35.16
C TRP A 340 2.50 -9.27 35.14
N LEU A 341 3.54 -10.03 35.50
CA LEU A 341 4.93 -9.57 35.41
C LEU A 341 5.28 -9.10 34.00
N GLY A 342 4.97 -9.92 32.98
CA GLY A 342 5.26 -9.61 31.60
C GLY A 342 4.61 -8.31 31.12
N GLN A 343 3.38 -8.03 31.55
CA GLN A 343 2.67 -6.79 31.21
C GLN A 343 3.27 -5.56 31.92
N LEU A 344 3.64 -5.70 33.20
CA LEU A 344 4.29 -4.61 33.95
C LEU A 344 5.64 -4.24 33.35
N VAL A 345 6.48 -5.24 33.05
CA VAL A 345 7.80 -5.01 32.44
C VAL A 345 7.66 -4.43 31.03
N GLU A 346 6.71 -4.93 30.23
CA GLU A 346 6.45 -4.42 28.87
C GLU A 346 6.00 -2.95 28.86
N ALA A 347 5.24 -2.53 29.87
CA ALA A 347 4.73 -1.17 30.01
C ALA A 347 5.71 -0.20 30.73
N THR A 348 6.89 -0.68 31.13
CA THR A 348 7.88 0.10 31.87
C THR A 348 8.87 0.78 30.92
N PRO A 349 9.18 2.09 31.10
CA PRO A 349 10.26 2.75 30.38
C PRO A 349 11.58 2.01 30.53
N LEU A 350 12.24 1.74 29.41
CA LEU A 350 13.44 0.91 29.41
C LEU A 350 14.65 1.56 30.11
N ASP A 351 14.67 2.88 30.20
CA ASP A 351 15.74 3.63 30.90
C ASP A 351 15.73 3.41 32.42
N VAL A 352 14.58 3.07 33.00
CA VAL A 352 14.46 2.77 34.45
C VAL A 352 15.35 1.60 34.84
N TRP A 353 15.53 0.62 33.95
CA TRP A 353 16.38 -0.53 34.22
C TRP A 353 17.86 -0.15 34.34
N GLN A 354 18.33 0.84 33.57
CA GLN A 354 19.72 1.30 33.68
C GLN A 354 19.96 1.89 35.08
N GLU A 355 19.04 2.73 35.56
CA GLU A 355 19.11 3.29 36.91
C GLU A 355 19.00 2.21 38.00
N GLN A 356 18.03 1.31 37.87
CA GLN A 356 17.77 0.22 38.82
C GLN A 356 18.97 -0.73 38.98
N PHE A 357 19.71 -0.97 37.90
CA PHE A 357 20.88 -1.85 37.86
C PHE A 357 22.22 -1.11 37.95
N GLY A 358 22.23 0.11 38.50
CA GLY A 358 23.45 0.82 38.87
C GLY A 358 24.22 1.44 37.70
N GLY A 359 23.51 1.89 36.67
CA GLY A 359 24.09 2.52 35.47
C GLY A 359 24.62 1.54 34.43
N ARG A 360 24.29 0.25 34.57
CA ARG A 360 24.64 -0.78 33.56
C ARG A 360 23.98 -0.47 32.23
N THR A 361 24.70 -0.79 31.16
CA THR A 361 24.17 -0.74 29.80
C THR A 361 23.12 -1.82 29.58
N ALA A 362 22.27 -1.65 28.55
CA ALA A 362 21.27 -2.66 28.19
C ALA A 362 21.88 -4.04 27.90
N GLU A 363 23.06 -4.09 27.28
CA GLU A 363 23.78 -5.35 27.01
C GLU A 363 24.22 -6.05 28.30
N GLU A 364 24.79 -5.30 29.24
CA GLU A 364 25.18 -5.84 30.54
C GLU A 364 23.98 -6.33 31.34
N ILE A 365 22.83 -5.65 31.27
CA ILE A 365 21.60 -6.05 31.99
C ILE A 365 21.03 -7.33 31.38
N VAL A 366 20.89 -7.40 30.05
CA VAL A 366 20.36 -8.57 29.33
C VAL A 366 21.26 -9.81 29.51
N ALA A 367 22.56 -9.62 29.75
CA ALA A 367 23.50 -10.69 30.03
C ALA A 367 23.47 -11.22 31.48
N LEU A 368 22.78 -10.55 32.40
CA LEU A 368 22.71 -11.00 33.79
C LEU A 368 21.92 -12.31 33.91
N PRO A 369 22.40 -13.29 34.69
CA PRO A 369 21.60 -14.46 35.04
C PRO A 369 20.32 -14.05 35.76
N VAL A 370 19.20 -14.66 35.39
CA VAL A 370 17.89 -14.45 36.04
C VAL A 370 17.54 -15.69 36.84
N ALA A 371 17.19 -15.50 38.12
CA ALA A 371 16.81 -16.59 39.01
C ALA A 371 15.47 -17.24 38.61
N ASP A 372 15.23 -18.45 39.13
CA ASP A 372 13.94 -19.16 39.11
C ASP A 372 13.26 -19.28 37.72
N ASP A 373 14.06 -19.46 36.66
CA ASP A 373 13.62 -19.64 35.27
C ASP A 373 12.80 -18.47 34.69
N TRP A 374 12.91 -17.26 35.27
CA TRP A 374 12.18 -16.07 34.80
C TRP A 374 12.78 -15.42 33.54
N ALA A 375 13.98 -15.83 33.12
CA ALA A 375 14.73 -15.22 32.03
C ALA A 375 13.90 -15.06 30.75
N ALA A 376 13.20 -16.13 30.34
CA ALA A 376 12.42 -16.14 29.10
C ALA A 376 11.27 -15.12 29.12
N GLU A 377 10.54 -15.02 30.23
CA GLU A 377 9.42 -14.06 30.34
C GLU A 377 9.94 -12.63 30.42
N LEU A 378 11.01 -12.40 31.19
CA LEU A 378 11.62 -11.07 31.34
C LEU A 378 12.14 -10.54 30.01
N HIS A 379 12.91 -11.36 29.29
CA HIS A 379 13.47 -10.98 28.00
C HIS A 379 12.38 -10.79 26.94
N ALA A 380 11.34 -11.64 26.94
CA ALA A 380 10.20 -11.45 26.04
C ALA A 380 9.46 -10.12 26.33
N ALA A 381 9.32 -9.73 27.59
CA ALA A 381 8.71 -8.47 27.98
C ALA A 381 9.58 -7.25 27.58
N TRP A 382 10.90 -7.33 27.78
CA TRP A 382 11.83 -6.31 27.30
C TRP A 382 11.84 -6.19 25.77
N CYS A 383 11.71 -7.30 25.03
CA CYS A 383 11.56 -7.26 23.58
C CYS A 383 10.32 -6.45 23.16
N ARG A 384 9.17 -6.70 23.79
CA ARG A 384 7.94 -5.95 23.50
C ARG A 384 8.06 -4.48 23.90
N ALA A 385 8.68 -4.17 25.03
CA ALA A 385 8.98 -2.80 25.45
C ALA A 385 9.89 -2.08 24.45
N ALA A 386 10.97 -2.73 23.99
CA ALA A 386 11.94 -2.15 23.05
C ALA A 386 11.31 -1.84 21.70
N VAL A 387 10.43 -2.71 21.20
CA VAL A 387 9.65 -2.47 19.98
C VAL A 387 8.68 -1.32 20.18
N ARG A 388 7.92 -1.32 21.29
CA ARG A 388 6.90 -0.31 21.58
C ARG A 388 7.49 1.09 21.73
N GLN A 389 8.62 1.20 22.42
CA GLN A 389 9.31 2.48 22.69
C GLN A 389 10.30 2.85 21.58
N HIS A 390 10.42 2.04 20.53
CA HIS A 390 11.42 2.20 19.45
C HIS A 390 12.85 2.43 19.99
N HIS A 391 13.25 1.65 21.00
CA HIS A 391 14.49 1.89 21.75
C HIS A 391 15.70 1.14 21.15
N PRO A 392 16.63 1.82 20.45
CA PRO A 392 17.67 1.13 19.68
C PRO A 392 18.71 0.40 20.53
N HIS A 393 19.10 0.94 21.69
CA HIS A 393 20.10 0.28 22.55
C HIS A 393 19.61 -1.05 23.12
N TRP A 394 18.37 -1.09 23.63
CA TRP A 394 17.73 -2.32 24.09
C TRP A 394 17.43 -3.29 22.96
N ALA A 395 16.96 -2.80 21.81
CA ALA A 395 16.76 -3.65 20.64
C ALA A 395 18.06 -4.37 20.23
N ARG A 396 19.19 -3.67 20.23
CA ARG A 396 20.52 -4.24 19.94
C ARG A 396 20.92 -5.31 20.97
N ALA A 397 20.79 -5.00 22.27
CA ALA A 397 21.12 -5.93 23.34
C ALA A 397 20.30 -7.23 23.25
N LEU A 398 19.00 -7.11 23.00
CA LEU A 398 18.06 -8.25 22.91
C LEU A 398 18.18 -9.04 21.60
N LEU A 399 18.63 -8.40 20.51
CA LEU A 399 18.99 -9.09 19.28
C LEU A 399 20.27 -9.91 19.47
N GLY A 400 21.25 -9.37 20.20
CA GLY A 400 22.56 -9.98 20.39
C GLY A 400 23.39 -10.02 19.10
N ALA A 401 24.48 -10.81 19.14
CA ALA A 401 25.37 -10.99 18.00
C ALA A 401 24.66 -11.74 16.85
N PRO A 402 24.78 -11.27 15.58
CA PRO A 402 24.14 -11.92 14.43
C PRO A 402 24.53 -13.38 14.21
N ALA A 403 25.73 -13.78 14.65
CA ALA A 403 26.22 -15.16 14.51
C ALA A 403 25.69 -16.11 15.60
N THR A 404 25.01 -15.60 16.63
CA THR A 404 24.46 -16.43 17.69
C THR A 404 23.30 -17.26 17.13
N PRO A 405 23.31 -18.59 17.32
CA PRO A 405 22.23 -19.46 16.87
C PRO A 405 20.87 -18.96 17.36
N PRO A 406 19.82 -18.97 16.51
CA PRO A 406 18.52 -18.40 16.87
C PRO A 406 17.90 -18.95 18.17
N ALA A 407 18.16 -20.21 18.50
CA ALA A 407 17.69 -20.86 19.72
C ALA A 407 18.36 -20.35 21.01
N ASN A 408 19.52 -19.71 20.90
CA ASN A 408 20.35 -19.28 22.03
C ASN A 408 20.39 -17.75 22.18
N GLY A 409 19.60 -17.01 21.40
CA GLY A 409 19.55 -15.55 21.46
C GLY A 409 18.89 -15.04 22.74
N PRO A 410 19.32 -13.88 23.27
CA PRO A 410 18.92 -13.40 24.59
C PRO A 410 17.50 -12.82 24.66
N GLY A 411 16.58 -13.10 23.74
CA GLY A 411 15.18 -12.62 23.92
C GLY A 411 14.27 -12.69 22.71
N ALA A 412 14.82 -12.77 21.49
CA ALA A 412 14.01 -13.00 20.30
C ALA A 412 13.71 -14.50 20.12
N GLY A 413 12.79 -15.02 20.93
CA GLY A 413 12.35 -16.43 20.88
C GLY A 413 11.69 -16.84 19.56
N SER A 414 11.30 -15.86 18.74
CA SER A 414 10.78 -16.07 17.38
C SER A 414 11.42 -15.14 16.35
N ILE A 415 11.41 -15.57 15.09
CA ILE A 415 11.85 -14.77 13.94
C ILE A 415 11.01 -13.48 13.78
N ALA A 416 9.72 -13.52 14.16
CA ALA A 416 8.83 -12.37 14.08
C ALA A 416 9.23 -11.28 15.10
N ASP A 417 9.62 -11.68 16.32
CA ASP A 417 10.10 -10.74 17.33
C ASP A 417 11.43 -10.11 16.91
N ARG A 418 12.31 -10.90 16.29
CA ARG A 418 13.55 -10.39 15.69
C ARG A 418 13.30 -9.34 14.62
N SER A 419 12.38 -9.60 13.69
CA SER A 419 11.98 -8.62 12.67
C SER A 419 11.48 -7.31 13.28
N LYS A 420 10.70 -7.37 14.37
CA LYS A 420 10.21 -6.19 15.08
C LYS A 420 11.34 -5.42 15.78
N LEU A 421 12.27 -6.11 16.44
CA LEU A 421 13.44 -5.48 17.07
C LEU A 421 14.34 -4.81 16.04
N LEU A 422 14.60 -5.47 14.91
CA LEU A 422 15.34 -4.89 13.79
C LEU A 422 14.66 -3.63 13.26
N ALA A 423 13.33 -3.59 13.23
CA ALA A 423 12.58 -2.40 12.81
C ALA A 423 12.80 -1.18 13.74
N ALA A 424 13.20 -1.40 15.01
CA ALA A 424 13.57 -0.34 15.94
C ALA A 424 15.01 0.18 15.76
N LEU A 425 15.86 -0.52 15.01
CA LEU A 425 17.22 -0.05 14.69
C LEU A 425 17.23 0.92 13.50
N PRO A 426 18.22 1.83 13.44
CA PRO A 426 18.46 2.65 12.26
C PRO A 426 18.64 1.79 10.99
N PRO A 427 18.17 2.24 9.81
CA PRO A 427 18.19 1.43 8.59
C PRO A 427 19.56 0.84 8.21
N ALA A 428 20.63 1.62 8.35
CA ALA A 428 21.99 1.18 8.02
C ALA A 428 22.49 0.09 8.97
N GLU A 429 22.20 0.23 10.26
CA GLU A 429 22.59 -0.74 11.27
C GLU A 429 21.81 -2.05 11.12
N ARG A 430 20.50 -1.97 10.90
CA ARG A 430 19.66 -3.13 10.57
C ARG A 430 20.22 -3.88 9.35
N ALA A 431 20.60 -3.16 8.30
CA ALA A 431 21.15 -3.76 7.09
C ALA A 431 22.47 -4.51 7.38
N LEU A 432 23.35 -3.93 8.21
CA LEU A 432 24.59 -4.57 8.63
C LEU A 432 24.31 -5.84 9.46
N TRP A 433 23.44 -5.75 10.48
CA TRP A 433 23.08 -6.88 11.32
C TRP A 433 22.52 -8.05 10.49
N VAL A 434 21.60 -7.76 9.56
CA VAL A 434 21.01 -8.79 8.67
C VAL A 434 22.05 -9.36 7.71
N SER A 435 22.99 -8.54 7.22
CA SER A 435 24.08 -9.03 6.35
C SER A 435 24.99 -10.04 7.07
N GLU A 436 25.35 -9.76 8.33
CA GLU A 436 26.14 -10.66 9.16
C GLU A 436 25.34 -11.92 9.53
N PHE A 437 24.04 -11.78 9.79
CA PHE A 437 23.15 -12.92 10.03
C PHE A 437 23.05 -13.85 8.81
N ILE A 438 22.93 -13.29 7.60
CA ILE A 438 22.94 -14.07 6.35
C ILE A 438 24.27 -14.81 6.20
N ALA A 439 25.40 -14.15 6.48
CA ALA A 439 26.71 -14.79 6.39
C ALA A 439 26.87 -15.95 7.38
N ALA A 440 26.29 -15.84 8.59
CA ALA A 440 26.40 -16.87 9.62
C ALA A 440 25.41 -18.03 9.46
N HIS A 441 24.18 -17.77 9.00
CA HIS A 441 23.08 -18.73 9.03
C HIS A 441 22.48 -19.06 7.66
N GLY A 442 22.88 -18.31 6.62
CA GLY A 442 22.38 -18.48 5.27
C GLY A 442 21.05 -17.78 5.00
N LEU A 443 20.66 -17.79 3.72
CA LEU A 443 19.55 -16.99 3.21
C LEU A 443 18.17 -17.51 3.63
N SER A 444 18.03 -18.82 3.82
CA SER A 444 16.77 -19.47 4.22
C SER A 444 16.30 -18.99 5.59
N GLU A 445 17.21 -18.84 6.54
CA GLU A 445 16.91 -18.35 7.89
C GLU A 445 16.63 -16.83 7.91
N ALA A 446 17.20 -16.08 6.97
CA ALA A 446 17.11 -14.62 6.91
C ALA A 446 15.90 -14.09 6.12
N PHE A 447 15.15 -14.95 5.41
CA PHE A 447 14.13 -14.52 4.46
C PHE A 447 13.10 -13.54 5.05
N GLN A 448 12.61 -13.79 6.26
CA GLN A 448 11.65 -12.89 6.91
C GLN A 448 12.28 -11.58 7.40
N LEU A 449 13.58 -11.58 7.72
CA LEU A 449 14.33 -10.40 8.18
C LEU A 449 14.62 -9.42 7.02
N LEU A 450 14.78 -9.94 5.81
CA LEU A 450 14.94 -9.14 4.60
C LEU A 450 13.73 -8.22 4.37
N GLY A 451 12.52 -8.63 4.79
CA GLY A 451 11.29 -7.86 4.63
C GLY A 451 11.22 -6.56 5.45
N VAL A 452 12.02 -6.44 6.52
CA VAL A 452 12.08 -5.21 7.33
C VAL A 452 13.24 -4.29 6.93
N CYS A 453 14.13 -4.73 6.04
CA CYS A 453 15.26 -3.94 5.59
C CYS A 453 14.81 -2.77 4.69
N ALA A 454 15.50 -1.63 4.80
CA ALA A 454 15.21 -0.50 3.92
C ALA A 454 15.60 -0.84 2.47
N VAL A 455 14.81 -0.36 1.52
CA VAL A 455 15.09 -0.50 0.09
C VAL A 455 15.69 0.79 -0.47
N PRO A 456 16.65 0.70 -1.42
CA PRO A 456 17.24 -0.53 -1.94
C PRO A 456 18.23 -1.21 -0.98
N TRP A 457 18.37 -2.54 -1.10
CA TRP A 457 19.41 -3.32 -0.44
C TRP A 457 20.75 -3.04 -1.12
N SER A 458 21.51 -2.14 -0.52
CA SER A 458 22.80 -1.65 -1.01
C SER A 458 23.92 -2.00 -0.03
N GLY A 459 25.18 -1.87 -0.46
CA GLY A 459 26.35 -2.04 0.39
C GLY A 459 26.42 -3.44 1.02
N PRO A 460 26.65 -3.57 2.35
CA PRO A 460 26.83 -4.87 3.00
C PRO A 460 25.66 -5.84 2.81
N LEU A 461 24.42 -5.34 2.84
CA LEU A 461 23.25 -6.20 2.71
C LEU A 461 23.09 -6.74 1.28
N GLY A 462 23.28 -5.88 0.27
CA GLY A 462 23.25 -6.31 -1.13
C GLY A 462 24.33 -7.35 -1.41
N ALA A 463 25.55 -7.09 -0.93
CA ALA A 463 26.68 -8.02 -1.02
C ALA A 463 26.36 -9.39 -0.39
N ALA A 464 25.89 -9.41 0.86
CA ALA A 464 25.60 -10.65 1.57
C ALA A 464 24.50 -11.49 0.89
N VAL A 465 23.47 -10.84 0.33
CA VAL A 465 22.43 -11.55 -0.44
C VAL A 465 23.01 -12.18 -1.71
N ILE A 466 23.86 -11.46 -2.44
CA ILE A 466 24.51 -11.96 -3.66
C ILE A 466 25.44 -13.12 -3.32
N ASP A 467 26.27 -12.97 -2.31
CA ASP A 467 27.23 -13.98 -1.87
C ASP A 467 26.49 -15.24 -1.37
N ALA A 468 25.39 -15.10 -0.65
CA ALA A 468 24.59 -16.24 -0.20
C ALA A 468 23.88 -16.97 -1.36
N LEU A 469 23.45 -16.26 -2.41
CA LEU A 469 22.92 -16.88 -3.63
C LEU A 469 24.02 -17.61 -4.41
N ASP A 470 25.23 -17.06 -4.44
CA ASP A 470 26.37 -17.70 -5.09
C ASP A 470 26.81 -18.98 -4.36
N ILE A 471 26.89 -18.93 -3.02
CA ILE A 471 27.13 -20.11 -2.18
C ILE A 471 26.06 -21.19 -2.42
N ALA A 472 24.79 -20.79 -2.57
CA ALA A 472 23.72 -21.74 -2.86
C ALA A 472 23.84 -22.35 -4.27
N ARG A 473 24.30 -21.56 -5.26
CA ARG A 473 24.64 -22.05 -6.60
C ARG A 473 25.77 -23.08 -6.54
N ASP A 474 26.89 -22.73 -5.89
CA ASP A 474 28.07 -23.57 -5.77
C ASP A 474 27.78 -24.86 -4.97
N GLY A 475 26.88 -24.79 -3.99
CA GLY A 475 26.40 -25.94 -3.22
C GLY A 475 25.49 -26.89 -4.00
N GLY A 476 25.24 -26.65 -5.29
CA GLY A 476 24.45 -27.54 -6.16
C GLY A 476 22.94 -27.53 -5.88
N SER A 477 22.46 -26.53 -5.12
CA SER A 477 21.02 -26.34 -4.90
C SER A 477 20.33 -25.88 -6.18
N TYR A 478 19.00 -25.99 -6.24
CA TYR A 478 18.25 -25.42 -7.36
C TYR A 478 17.74 -24.00 -7.06
N PRO A 479 17.66 -23.09 -8.06
CA PRO A 479 17.23 -21.71 -7.85
C PRO A 479 15.80 -21.57 -7.31
N TRP A 480 14.88 -22.50 -7.61
CA TRP A 480 13.49 -22.40 -7.15
C TRP A 480 13.33 -22.59 -5.64
N SER A 481 14.28 -23.25 -4.98
CA SER A 481 14.37 -23.29 -3.51
C SER A 481 14.52 -21.89 -2.91
N PHE A 482 15.03 -20.94 -3.69
CA PHE A 482 15.23 -19.54 -3.33
C PHE A 482 14.30 -18.59 -4.09
N SER A 483 13.24 -19.10 -4.73
CA SER A 483 12.34 -18.28 -5.56
C SER A 483 11.72 -17.09 -4.83
N GLY A 484 11.39 -17.25 -3.54
CA GLY A 484 10.90 -16.15 -2.70
C GLY A 484 11.95 -15.05 -2.53
N VAL A 485 13.20 -15.41 -2.24
CA VAL A 485 14.29 -14.45 -2.08
C VAL A 485 14.66 -13.81 -3.41
N MET A 486 14.73 -14.58 -4.50
CA MET A 486 14.99 -14.06 -5.85
C MET A 486 13.94 -13.02 -6.25
N GLY A 487 12.66 -13.28 -5.98
CA GLY A 487 11.59 -12.29 -6.24
C GLY A 487 11.70 -11.03 -5.38
N LEU A 488 12.22 -11.13 -4.14
CA LEU A 488 12.56 -9.94 -3.36
C LEU A 488 13.80 -9.23 -3.93
N ALA A 489 14.86 -9.96 -4.27
CA ALA A 489 16.09 -9.42 -4.82
C ALA A 489 15.85 -8.63 -6.12
N GLU A 490 15.01 -9.16 -7.02
CA GLU A 490 14.56 -8.49 -8.25
C GLU A 490 13.95 -7.09 -7.97
N ARG A 491 13.22 -6.93 -6.86
CA ARG A 491 12.54 -5.67 -6.47
C ARG A 491 13.35 -4.78 -5.52
N CYS A 492 14.19 -5.38 -4.69
CA CYS A 492 14.77 -4.74 -3.52
C CYS A 492 16.29 -4.51 -3.64
N LEU A 493 17.05 -5.32 -4.39
CA LEU A 493 18.48 -5.05 -4.59
C LEU A 493 18.71 -3.68 -5.24
N ASP A 494 19.82 -3.05 -4.88
CA ASP A 494 20.30 -1.84 -5.54
C ASP A 494 20.61 -2.15 -7.02
N PRO A 495 20.04 -1.38 -7.97
CA PRO A 495 20.38 -1.52 -9.39
C PRO A 495 21.89 -1.44 -9.70
N ALA A 496 22.69 -0.79 -8.84
CA ALA A 496 24.15 -0.71 -8.98
C ALA A 496 24.87 -2.07 -8.85
N GLU A 497 24.23 -3.08 -8.25
CA GLU A 497 24.81 -4.42 -8.10
C GLU A 497 24.75 -5.28 -9.38
N ALA A 498 24.16 -4.76 -10.47
CA ALA A 498 24.01 -5.48 -11.72
C ALA A 498 25.34 -5.99 -12.31
N ASP A 499 26.40 -5.16 -12.25
CA ASP A 499 27.71 -5.53 -12.80
C ASP A 499 28.41 -6.62 -11.98
N ARG A 500 28.20 -6.64 -10.65
CA ARG A 500 28.70 -7.70 -9.78
C ARG A 500 28.01 -9.03 -10.09
N LEU A 501 26.69 -9.00 -10.30
CA LEU A 501 25.88 -10.18 -10.63
C LEU A 501 26.13 -10.69 -12.06
N ASP A 502 26.56 -9.84 -12.99
CA ASP A 502 26.83 -10.21 -14.39
C ASP A 502 27.88 -11.33 -14.49
N VAL A 503 28.86 -11.32 -13.59
CA VAL A 503 29.90 -12.37 -13.49
C VAL A 503 29.30 -13.75 -13.15
N LEU A 504 28.17 -13.78 -12.44
CA LEU A 504 27.50 -15.02 -12.02
C LEU A 504 26.56 -15.61 -13.09
N THR A 505 26.43 -14.94 -14.24
CA THR A 505 25.54 -15.38 -15.32
C THR A 505 26.11 -16.50 -16.19
N THR A 506 27.40 -16.82 -16.07
CA THR A 506 28.03 -17.90 -16.83
C THR A 506 27.68 -19.27 -16.27
N THR A 507 27.36 -20.23 -17.14
CA THR A 507 27.15 -21.63 -16.75
C THR A 507 28.45 -22.24 -16.21
N GLN A 508 28.40 -22.84 -15.01
CA GLN A 508 29.51 -23.60 -14.45
C GLN A 508 29.55 -25.03 -15.01
N ASP A 509 30.75 -25.62 -15.07
CA ASP A 509 30.94 -27.03 -15.42
C ASP A 509 30.35 -27.93 -14.33
N GLU A 510 29.69 -29.04 -14.73
CA GLU A 510 29.08 -29.99 -13.78
C GLU A 510 30.17 -30.74 -12.99
N THR A 511 30.18 -30.57 -11.67
CA THR A 511 31.06 -31.30 -10.74
C THR A 511 30.36 -32.52 -10.14
N GLU A 512 31.13 -33.56 -9.79
CA GLU A 512 30.61 -34.74 -9.08
C GLU A 512 29.91 -34.34 -7.77
N GLY A 513 28.60 -34.65 -7.66
CA GLY A 513 27.76 -34.30 -6.51
C GLY A 513 26.76 -33.16 -6.74
N THR A 514 26.83 -32.47 -7.88
CA THR A 514 25.84 -31.44 -8.25
C THR A 514 24.58 -32.04 -8.87
N SER A 515 23.43 -31.38 -8.65
CA SER A 515 22.17 -31.81 -9.27
C SER A 515 22.21 -31.56 -10.79
N PRO A 516 21.83 -32.53 -11.65
CA PRO A 516 21.96 -32.39 -13.10
C PRO A 516 21.27 -31.15 -13.67
N GLY A 517 21.97 -30.36 -14.48
CA GLY A 517 21.42 -29.15 -15.12
C GLY A 517 21.16 -27.96 -14.20
N ALA A 518 21.46 -28.02 -12.89
CA ALA A 518 21.27 -26.92 -11.95
C ALA A 518 22.03 -25.65 -12.36
N GLY A 519 23.25 -25.78 -12.88
CA GLY A 519 24.08 -24.66 -13.35
C GLY A 519 23.40 -23.84 -14.46
N GLY A 520 22.71 -24.48 -15.39
CA GLY A 520 21.94 -23.80 -16.44
C GLY A 520 20.75 -23.00 -15.89
N TYR A 521 20.05 -23.55 -14.89
CA TYR A 521 18.96 -22.83 -14.23
C TYR A 521 19.44 -21.63 -13.43
N TRP A 522 20.59 -21.73 -12.75
CA TRP A 522 21.21 -20.60 -12.06
C TRP A 522 21.66 -19.50 -13.02
N SER A 523 22.29 -19.87 -14.14
CA SER A 523 22.66 -18.94 -15.21
C SER A 523 21.44 -18.13 -15.70
N GLU A 524 20.33 -18.80 -16.05
CA GLU A 524 19.09 -18.13 -16.46
C GLU A 524 18.50 -17.23 -15.35
N ALA A 525 18.54 -17.68 -14.10
CA ALA A 525 18.03 -16.92 -12.97
C ALA A 525 18.84 -15.63 -12.72
N PHE A 526 20.17 -15.71 -12.78
CA PHE A 526 21.05 -14.54 -12.65
C PHE A 526 20.92 -13.60 -13.85
N GLN A 527 20.81 -14.12 -15.08
CA GLN A 527 20.55 -13.29 -16.27
C GLN A 527 19.26 -12.49 -16.13
N ARG A 528 18.19 -13.12 -15.63
CA ARG A 528 16.93 -12.42 -15.35
C ARG A 528 17.11 -11.34 -14.29
N LEU A 529 17.79 -11.64 -13.19
CA LEU A 529 18.04 -10.69 -12.11
C LEU A 529 18.84 -9.47 -12.62
N VAL A 530 19.95 -9.69 -13.32
CA VAL A 530 20.77 -8.63 -13.92
C VAL A 530 19.95 -7.78 -14.90
N SER A 531 19.20 -8.42 -15.78
CA SER A 531 18.34 -7.71 -16.74
C SER A 531 17.29 -6.86 -16.04
N THR A 532 16.74 -7.34 -14.93
CA THR A 532 15.76 -6.62 -14.11
C THR A 532 16.40 -5.42 -13.42
N LEU A 533 17.58 -5.57 -12.83
CA LEU A 533 18.31 -4.47 -12.19
C LEU A 533 18.70 -3.39 -13.20
N ARG A 534 19.21 -3.76 -14.38
CA ARG A 534 19.53 -2.82 -15.46
C ARG A 534 18.29 -2.06 -15.94
N LEU A 535 17.16 -2.75 -16.07
CA LEU A 535 15.90 -2.12 -16.43
C LEU A 535 15.41 -1.14 -15.34
N ARG A 536 15.54 -1.51 -14.06
CA ARG A 536 15.20 -0.62 -12.94
C ARG A 536 16.09 0.63 -12.92
N ALA A 537 17.39 0.49 -13.14
CA ALA A 537 18.31 1.63 -13.28
C ALA A 537 17.89 2.57 -14.43
N ALA A 538 17.50 2.00 -15.58
CA ALA A 538 17.01 2.79 -16.71
C ALA A 538 15.71 3.54 -16.36
N MET A 539 14.74 2.89 -15.70
CA MET A 539 13.50 3.53 -15.25
C MET A 539 13.76 4.71 -14.31
N GLU A 540 14.70 4.56 -13.37
CA GLU A 540 15.08 5.64 -12.45
C GLU A 540 15.70 6.82 -13.19
N ALA A 541 16.59 6.56 -14.15
CA ALA A 541 17.20 7.59 -14.99
C ALA A 541 16.16 8.32 -15.86
N GLU A 542 15.22 7.58 -16.45
CA GLU A 542 14.12 8.13 -17.26
C GLU A 542 13.21 9.06 -16.43
N LEU A 543 12.99 8.76 -15.15
CA LEU A 543 12.17 9.54 -14.23
C LEU A 543 12.92 10.69 -13.54
N ALA A 544 14.25 10.65 -13.46
CA ALA A 544 15.06 11.72 -12.86
C ALA A 544 15.09 13.01 -13.72
N GLY A 545 14.86 12.88 -15.03
CA GLY A 545 14.87 14.00 -15.99
C GLY A 545 16.26 14.60 -16.25
N PRO A 546 16.45 15.33 -17.37
CA PRO A 546 17.76 15.88 -17.78
C PRO A 546 18.27 17.06 -16.92
N GLY A 547 17.66 17.35 -15.77
CA GLY A 547 17.92 18.57 -14.96
C GLY A 547 18.59 18.34 -13.60
N ARG A 548 18.90 17.09 -13.24
CA ARG A 548 19.58 16.77 -11.97
C ARG A 548 20.78 15.86 -12.22
N ASP A 549 21.69 16.33 -13.07
CA ASP A 549 22.99 15.70 -13.18
C ASP A 549 23.91 16.18 -12.05
N ARG A 550 24.71 15.24 -11.56
CA ARG A 550 25.66 15.37 -10.45
C ARG A 550 26.67 16.49 -10.74
N GLY A 551 26.80 17.45 -9.82
CA GLY A 551 27.97 18.34 -9.78
C GLY A 551 27.65 19.81 -9.58
N GLY A 552 27.40 20.21 -8.33
CA GLY A 552 27.60 21.59 -7.88
C GLY A 552 29.08 21.96 -7.93
N ARG A 553 29.64 22.15 -9.12
CA ARG A 553 30.82 22.99 -9.31
C ARG A 553 30.34 24.42 -9.43
N THR A 554 30.27 25.09 -8.30
CA THR A 554 30.14 26.53 -8.18
C THR A 554 31.24 27.17 -9.04
N ARG A 555 30.89 27.69 -10.22
CA ARG A 555 31.75 28.66 -10.90
C ARG A 555 31.69 29.93 -10.06
N LEU A 556 32.72 30.13 -9.25
CA LEU A 556 33.05 31.42 -8.66
C LEU A 556 33.36 32.38 -9.82
N THR A 557 32.38 33.20 -10.19
CA THR A 557 32.60 34.44 -10.91
C THR A 557 33.30 35.41 -9.95
N VAL A 558 34.58 35.66 -10.19
CA VAL A 558 35.36 36.72 -9.55
C VAL A 558 34.81 38.07 -10.04
N PRO A 559 34.47 39.02 -9.17
CA PRO A 559 34.15 40.37 -9.59
C PRO A 559 35.44 41.15 -9.80
N GLU A 560 35.66 41.66 -11.01
CA GLU A 560 36.63 42.74 -11.22
C GLU A 560 36.14 44.00 -10.48
N ARG A 561 37.07 44.63 -9.76
CA ARG A 561 36.98 45.99 -9.21
C ARG A 561 38.27 46.72 -9.57
N PRO A 562 38.27 48.07 -9.58
CA PRO A 562 37.23 49.00 -10.01
C PRO A 562 37.55 49.66 -11.36
#